data_AF-A0A2H1I2Z3-F1
#
_entry.id   AF-A0A2H1I2Z3-F1
#
_cell.length_a   1.000
_cell.length_b   1.000
_cell.length_c   1.000
_cell.angle_alpha   90.00
_cell.angle_beta   90.00
_cell.angle_gamma   90.00
#
_symmetry.space_group_name_H-M   'P 1'
#
loop_
_entity.id
_entity.type
_entity.pdbx_description
1 polymer ?
#
loop_
_entity_poly.entity_id
_entity_poly.type
_entity_poly.pdbx_seq_one_letter_code
_entity_poly.pdbx_strand_id
1 'polypeptide(L)'
;MAAEQLTTKTARQQLIVSLIERQTIASQSELATRLAAMGVTVTQATLSRDLGEIGAVKVRGASGAVYAVPGEGGDRGTLFSAQGEDVFDARLQRLLEEVLVSAVHSDSLVVLRTPPGAAQYLASAIDRSVLTGVLGTIAGDDTVLVIASAEAGGERIARLFLELAGHEVAGPAATQAH
;
A
#
# COMPACT_ATOMS: atom_id res chain seq x y z
N MET A 1 10.52 -8.95 -32.13
CA MET A 1 9.50 -8.04 -31.57
C MET A 1 9.64 -7.78 -30.06
N ALA A 2 10.37 -8.59 -29.28
CA ALA A 2 10.56 -8.35 -27.82
C ALA A 2 11.54 -7.21 -27.48
N ALA A 3 12.46 -6.84 -28.37
CA ALA A 3 13.47 -5.80 -28.11
C ALA A 3 12.93 -4.36 -28.17
N GLU A 4 11.80 -4.14 -28.83
CA GLU A 4 11.25 -2.80 -29.09
C GLU A 4 10.31 -2.32 -27.97
N GLN A 5 9.82 -3.22 -27.11
CA GLN A 5 9.02 -2.87 -25.94
C GLN A 5 9.85 -2.29 -24.79
N LEU A 6 11.13 -2.66 -24.68
CA LEU A 6 12.05 -2.24 -23.60
C LEU A 6 12.58 -0.80 -23.73
N THR A 7 12.27 -0.11 -24.83
CA THR A 7 12.73 1.27 -25.08
C THR A 7 11.69 2.34 -24.74
N THR A 8 10.43 1.95 -24.51
CA THR A 8 9.37 2.91 -24.20
C THR A 8 9.54 3.49 -22.79
N LYS A 9 9.18 4.77 -22.64
CA LYS A 9 9.24 5.47 -21.35
C LYS A 9 8.48 4.72 -20.25
N THR A 10 7.25 4.30 -20.54
CA THR A 10 6.38 3.58 -19.59
C THR A 10 6.99 2.24 -19.15
N ALA A 11 7.48 1.42 -20.08
CA ALA A 11 8.12 0.15 -19.74
C ALA A 11 9.38 0.36 -18.89
N ARG A 12 10.18 1.38 -19.22
CA ARG A 12 11.36 1.74 -18.43
C ARG A 12 10.98 2.19 -17.01
N GLN A 13 9.95 3.02 -16.86
CA GLN A 13 9.49 3.48 -15.55
C GLN A 13 8.97 2.33 -14.69
N GLN A 14 8.24 1.38 -15.27
CA GLN A 14 7.80 0.16 -14.58
C GLN A 14 8.98 -0.71 -14.11
N LEU A 15 10.03 -0.83 -14.92
CA LEU A 15 11.26 -1.53 -14.53
C LEU A 15 12.01 -0.82 -13.39
N ILE A 16 12.05 0.52 -13.42
CA ILE A 16 12.65 1.32 -12.35
C ILE A 16 11.90 1.09 -11.03
N VAL A 17 10.56 1.15 -11.05
CA VAL A 17 9.71 0.86 -9.88
C VAL A 17 10.00 -0.54 -9.35
N SER A 18 9.95 -1.55 -10.23
CA SER A 18 10.21 -2.95 -9.88
C SER A 18 11.59 -3.17 -9.26
N LEU A 19 12.63 -2.47 -9.74
CA LEU A 19 13.99 -2.56 -9.18
C LEU A 19 14.08 -1.92 -7.79
N ILE A 20 13.46 -0.76 -7.60
CA ILE A 20 13.45 -0.05 -6.31
C ILE A 20 12.65 -0.83 -5.26
N GLU A 21 11.59 -1.54 -5.66
CA GLU A 21 10.79 -2.37 -4.75
C GLU A 21 11.49 -3.67 -4.35
N ARG A 22 12.22 -4.30 -5.28
CA ARG A 22 12.84 -5.61 -5.05
C ARG A 22 14.26 -5.55 -4.50
N GLN A 23 14.94 -4.40 -4.63
CA GLN A 23 16.34 -4.26 -4.30
C GLN A 23 16.61 -2.91 -3.63
N THR A 24 17.57 -2.88 -2.72
CA THR A 24 18.06 -1.61 -2.14
C THR A 24 18.91 -0.88 -3.17
N ILE A 25 18.43 0.28 -3.64
CA ILE A 25 19.15 1.10 -4.63
C ILE A 25 19.62 2.39 -3.94
N ALA A 26 20.93 2.57 -3.78
CA ALA A 26 21.52 3.71 -3.06
C ALA A 26 21.79 4.93 -3.97
N SER A 27 21.93 4.71 -5.28
CA SER A 27 22.28 5.77 -6.23
C SER A 27 21.69 5.56 -7.63
N GLN A 28 21.59 6.65 -8.40
CA GLN A 28 21.15 6.57 -9.79
C GLN A 28 22.15 5.82 -10.68
N SER A 29 23.46 5.89 -10.36
CA SER A 29 24.49 5.14 -11.08
C SER A 29 24.34 3.63 -10.89
N GLU A 30 23.98 3.21 -9.68
CA GLU A 30 23.64 1.82 -9.38
C GLU A 30 22.39 1.39 -10.16
N LEU A 31 21.33 2.21 -10.14
CA LEU A 31 20.11 1.94 -10.90
C LEU A 31 20.38 1.81 -12.42
N ALA A 32 21.21 2.69 -12.98
CA ALA A 32 21.64 2.61 -14.37
C ALA A 32 22.38 1.31 -14.69
N THR A 33 23.24 0.85 -13.76
CA THR A 33 23.99 -0.40 -13.92
C THR A 33 23.05 -1.61 -13.93
N ARG A 34 22.02 -1.61 -13.06
CA ARG A 34 21.01 -2.68 -13.03
C ARG A 34 20.15 -2.71 -14.28
N LEU A 35 19.72 -1.54 -14.78
CA LEU A 35 18.97 -1.43 -16.03
C LEU A 35 19.80 -1.88 -17.23
N ALA A 36 21.09 -1.53 -17.29
CA ALA A 36 21.99 -1.94 -18.36
C ALA A 36 22.17 -3.48 -18.40
N ALA A 37 22.23 -4.14 -17.24
CA ALA A 37 22.25 -5.60 -17.15
C ALA A 37 20.97 -6.26 -17.71
N MET A 38 19.86 -5.52 -17.76
CA MET A 38 18.59 -5.93 -18.35
C MET A 38 18.41 -5.45 -19.81
N GLY A 39 19.47 -4.90 -20.43
CA GLY A 39 19.47 -4.41 -21.80
C GLY A 39 18.89 -2.99 -21.98
N VAL A 40 18.64 -2.26 -20.89
CA VAL A 40 18.09 -0.89 -20.93
C VAL A 40 19.19 0.12 -20.55
N THR A 41 19.74 0.80 -21.56
CA THR A 41 20.74 1.84 -21.34
C THR A 41 20.09 3.22 -21.29
N VAL A 42 20.33 3.98 -20.22
CA VAL A 42 19.81 5.34 -20.04
C VAL A 42 20.83 6.29 -19.46
N THR A 43 20.65 7.58 -19.76
CA THR A 43 21.47 8.65 -19.18
C THR A 43 21.01 8.98 -17.76
N GLN A 44 21.90 9.58 -16.97
CA GLN A 44 21.57 10.07 -15.64
C GLN A 44 20.45 11.13 -15.69
N ALA A 45 20.43 12.00 -16.72
CA ALA A 45 19.37 13.00 -16.88
C ALA A 45 17.99 12.35 -17.12
N THR A 46 17.93 11.27 -17.90
CA THR A 46 16.70 10.50 -18.14
C THR A 46 16.23 9.84 -16.86
N LEU A 47 17.14 9.18 -16.13
CA LEU A 47 16.86 8.53 -14.84
C LEU A 47 16.35 9.53 -13.79
N SER A 48 16.97 10.71 -13.71
CA SER A 48 16.54 11.74 -12.77
C SER A 48 15.12 12.24 -13.08
N ARG A 49 14.78 12.39 -14.36
CA ARG A 49 13.40 12.77 -14.76
C ARG A 49 12.42 11.66 -14.46
N ASP A 50 12.73 10.41 -14.83
CA ASP A 50 11.87 9.27 -14.57
C ASP A 50 11.61 9.08 -13.07
N LEU A 51 12.64 9.16 -12.24
CA LEU A 51 12.49 9.09 -10.77
C LEU A 51 11.60 10.22 -10.23
N GLY A 52 11.74 11.43 -10.76
CA GLY A 52 10.91 12.57 -10.38
C GLY A 52 9.44 12.38 -10.78
N GLU A 53 9.19 11.86 -11.98
CA GLU A 53 7.83 11.58 -12.47
C GLU A 53 7.17 10.40 -11.75
N ILE A 54 7.94 9.37 -11.38
CA ILE A 54 7.50 8.24 -10.55
C ILE A 54 7.19 8.69 -9.11
N GLY A 55 7.74 9.83 -8.67
CA GLY A 55 7.65 10.27 -7.28
C GLY A 55 8.57 9.49 -6.34
N ALA A 56 9.64 8.88 -6.86
CA ALA A 56 10.62 8.17 -6.06
C ALA A 56 11.38 9.13 -5.14
N VAL A 57 11.39 8.85 -3.84
CA VAL A 57 12.05 9.65 -2.81
C VAL A 57 13.29 8.94 -2.28
N LYS A 58 14.30 9.72 -1.87
CA LYS A 58 15.49 9.16 -1.22
C LYS A 58 15.29 9.16 0.29
N VAL A 59 15.10 7.98 0.86
CA VAL A 59 14.88 7.76 2.29
C VAL A 59 16.22 7.49 2.96
N ARG A 60 16.49 8.13 4.10
CA ARG A 60 17.67 7.86 4.93
C ARG A 60 17.29 6.88 6.03
N GLY A 61 17.96 5.74 6.07
CA GLY A 61 17.88 4.76 7.15
C GLY A 61 19.23 4.58 7.85
N ALA A 62 19.26 3.68 8.85
CA ALA A 62 20.46 3.39 9.65
C ALA A 62 21.64 2.85 8.83
N SER A 63 21.37 2.21 7.69
CA SER A 63 22.37 1.62 6.78
C SER A 63 22.76 2.53 5.60
N GLY A 64 22.18 3.72 5.49
CA GLY A 64 22.43 4.66 4.40
C GLY A 64 21.17 5.19 3.74
N ALA A 65 21.34 5.88 2.59
CA ALA A 65 20.25 6.52 1.87
C ALA A 65 19.87 5.71 0.61
N VAL A 66 18.62 5.28 0.51
CA VAL A 66 18.11 4.45 -0.60
C VAL A 66 16.91 5.11 -1.27
N TYR A 67 16.68 4.79 -2.55
CA TYR A 67 15.45 5.16 -3.23
C TYR A 67 14.29 4.29 -2.76
N ALA A 68 13.12 4.89 -2.63
CA ALA A 68 11.85 4.23 -2.36
C ALA A 68 10.74 4.91 -3.16
N VAL A 69 9.77 4.16 -3.64
CA VAL A 69 8.56 4.70 -4.27
C VAL A 69 7.44 4.70 -3.21
N PRO A 70 6.83 5.85 -2.88
CA PRO A 70 5.65 5.90 -2.02
C PRO A 70 4.49 5.14 -2.70
N GLY A 71 4.29 3.91 -2.22
CA GLY A 71 3.96 2.76 -3.07
C GLY A 71 2.69 2.76 -3.93
N GLU A 72 2.83 2.02 -5.03
CA GLU A 72 1.82 1.15 -5.62
C GLU A 72 2.25 -0.32 -5.43
N GLY A 73 1.95 -0.91 -4.26
CA GLY A 73 1.77 -2.38 -4.11
C GLY A 73 2.99 -3.28 -3.81
N GLY A 74 2.92 -3.96 -2.66
CA GLY A 74 3.46 -5.34 -2.49
C GLY A 74 4.73 -5.50 -1.64
N ASP A 75 4.63 -6.30 -0.57
CA ASP A 75 5.68 -6.76 0.36
C ASP A 75 6.41 -5.71 1.22
N ARG A 76 5.83 -5.45 2.40
CA ARG A 76 6.43 -4.64 3.48
C ARG A 76 6.74 -5.41 4.76
N GLY A 77 6.99 -6.71 4.64
CA GLY A 77 7.65 -7.43 5.73
C GLY A 77 9.07 -6.89 5.90
N THR A 78 9.38 -6.32 7.06
CA THR A 78 10.76 -6.07 7.57
C THR A 78 11.49 -4.78 7.23
N LEU A 79 10.86 -3.61 7.03
CA LEU A 79 11.59 -2.33 7.15
C LEU A 79 10.70 -1.15 7.56
N PHE A 80 10.10 -1.15 8.76
CA PHE A 80 9.61 0.10 9.34
C PHE A 80 10.01 0.22 10.81
N SER A 81 10.78 1.27 11.11
CA SER A 81 11.12 1.72 12.45
C SER A 81 10.20 2.90 12.79
N ALA A 82 9.35 2.72 13.81
CA ALA A 82 8.83 3.64 14.83
C ALA A 82 8.47 5.13 14.53
N GLN A 83 8.60 5.67 13.32
CA GLN A 83 8.18 7.04 12.97
C GLN A 83 7.28 7.10 11.72
N GLY A 84 7.20 6.00 10.96
CA GLY A 84 6.34 5.88 9.79
C GLY A 84 4.93 5.40 10.14
N GLU A 85 4.81 4.48 11.10
CA GLU A 85 3.53 3.87 11.51
C GLU A 85 2.52 4.96 11.92
N ASP A 86 2.93 5.90 12.78
CA ASP A 86 2.06 7.00 13.24
C ASP A 86 1.51 7.90 12.11
N VAL A 87 2.29 8.13 11.04
CA VAL A 87 1.88 9.01 9.93
C VAL A 87 0.98 8.28 8.95
N PHE A 88 1.25 7.00 8.67
CA PHE A 88 0.41 6.17 7.81
C PHE A 88 -0.94 5.87 8.46
N ASP A 89 -0.95 5.61 9.77
CA ASP A 89 -2.17 5.42 10.55
C ASP A 89 -3.04 6.69 10.54
N ALA A 90 -2.44 7.87 10.73
CA ALA A 90 -3.17 9.14 10.70
C ALA A 90 -3.80 9.50 9.33
N ARG A 91 -3.28 8.96 8.22
CA ARG A 91 -3.89 9.15 6.89
C ARG A 91 -5.06 8.20 6.69
N LEU A 92 -4.87 6.92 7.03
CA LEU A 92 -5.93 5.93 6.93
C LEU A 92 -7.10 6.30 7.84
N GLN A 93 -6.83 6.72 9.07
CA GLN A 93 -7.84 7.14 10.04
C GLN A 93 -8.72 8.27 9.47
N ARG A 94 -8.12 9.34 8.94
CA ARG A 94 -8.88 10.45 8.31
C ARG A 94 -9.74 9.98 7.14
N LEU A 95 -9.25 9.04 6.33
CA LEU A 95 -10.02 8.49 5.22
C LEU A 95 -11.19 7.65 5.71
N LEU A 96 -10.98 6.83 6.73
CA LEU A 96 -12.05 6.06 7.36
C LEU A 96 -13.12 6.99 7.94
N GLU A 97 -12.73 8.05 8.64
CA GLU A 97 -13.65 9.09 9.15
C GLU A 97 -14.44 9.77 8.00
N GLU A 98 -13.82 9.99 6.85
CA GLU A 98 -14.43 10.68 5.71
C GLU A 98 -15.39 9.79 4.90
N VAL A 99 -14.98 8.54 4.60
CA VAL A 99 -15.67 7.71 3.60
C VAL A 99 -16.21 6.38 4.11
N LEU A 100 -15.92 5.96 5.35
CA LEU A 100 -16.49 4.71 5.88
C LEU A 100 -17.93 4.93 6.34
N VAL A 101 -18.87 4.27 5.66
CA VAL A 101 -20.30 4.30 5.99
C VAL A 101 -20.66 3.17 6.95
N SER A 102 -20.14 1.96 6.72
CA SER A 102 -20.36 0.80 7.60
C SER A 102 -19.30 -0.27 7.38
N ALA A 103 -19.11 -1.13 8.39
CA ALA A 103 -18.29 -2.33 8.30
C ALA A 103 -19.07 -3.51 8.87
N VAL A 104 -19.19 -4.59 8.11
CA VAL A 104 -19.78 -5.87 8.55
C VAL A 104 -18.81 -6.99 8.23
N HIS A 105 -18.96 -8.15 8.89
CA HIS A 105 -18.05 -9.27 8.71
C HIS A 105 -18.79 -10.61 8.61
N SER A 106 -18.12 -11.57 7.99
CA SER A 106 -18.46 -13.00 7.96
C SER A 106 -17.16 -13.79 7.97
N ASP A 107 -16.88 -14.48 9.08
CA ASP A 107 -15.61 -15.20 9.30
C ASP A 107 -14.38 -14.31 9.06
N SER A 108 -13.58 -14.60 8.05
CA SER A 108 -12.39 -13.84 7.66
C SER A 108 -12.69 -12.70 6.67
N LEU A 109 -13.93 -12.57 6.20
CA LEU A 109 -14.32 -11.53 5.24
C LEU A 109 -14.90 -10.33 5.97
N VAL A 110 -14.45 -9.14 5.60
CA VAL A 110 -15.01 -7.87 6.06
C VAL A 110 -15.47 -7.07 4.86
N VAL A 111 -16.70 -6.58 4.92
CA VAL A 111 -17.31 -5.75 3.87
C VAL A 111 -17.44 -4.34 4.41
N LEU A 112 -16.71 -3.42 3.79
CA LEU A 112 -16.79 -1.99 4.06
C LEU A 112 -17.67 -1.33 3.02
N ARG A 113 -18.58 -0.45 3.45
CA ARG A 113 -19.38 0.39 2.54
C ARG A 113 -18.87 1.82 2.56
N THR A 114 -18.86 2.44 1.39
CA THR A 114 -18.46 3.83 1.18
C THR A 114 -19.52 4.57 0.36
N PRO A 115 -19.45 5.90 0.22
CA PRO A 115 -20.17 6.61 -0.83
C PRO A 115 -19.76 6.09 -2.23
N PRO A 116 -20.57 6.33 -3.27
CA PRO A 116 -20.24 5.97 -4.65
C PRO A 116 -18.89 6.52 -5.10
N GLY A 117 -18.09 5.68 -5.77
CA GLY A 117 -16.77 6.02 -6.28
C GLY A 117 -15.63 6.10 -5.25
N ALA A 118 -15.89 5.89 -3.96
CA ALA A 118 -14.88 6.03 -2.91
C ALA A 118 -14.17 4.71 -2.54
N ALA A 119 -14.69 3.55 -2.94
CA ALA A 119 -14.20 2.25 -2.49
C ALA A 119 -12.74 1.99 -2.90
N GLN A 120 -12.39 2.27 -4.16
CA GLN A 120 -11.02 2.09 -4.66
C GLN A 120 -10.00 2.93 -3.88
N TYR A 121 -10.39 4.16 -3.52
CA TYR A 121 -9.52 5.06 -2.79
C TYR A 121 -9.28 4.57 -1.35
N LEU A 122 -10.33 4.10 -0.68
CA LEU A 122 -10.22 3.51 0.65
C LEU A 122 -9.38 2.22 0.64
N ALA A 123 -9.63 1.32 -0.30
CA ALA A 123 -8.87 0.06 -0.45
C ALA A 123 -7.39 0.32 -0.65
N SER A 124 -7.04 1.27 -1.54
CA SER A 124 -5.64 1.65 -1.74
C SER A 124 -4.99 2.22 -0.47
N ALA A 125 -5.74 2.87 0.42
CA ALA A 125 -5.19 3.37 1.68
C ALA A 125 -4.94 2.22 2.67
N ILE A 126 -5.87 1.25 2.75
CA ILE A 126 -5.76 0.05 3.58
C ILE A 126 -4.55 -0.79 3.16
N ASP A 127 -4.39 -1.03 1.87
CA ASP A 127 -3.25 -1.82 1.37
C ASP A 127 -1.90 -1.14 1.65
N ARG A 128 -1.89 0.19 1.79
CA ARG A 128 -0.67 0.97 2.07
C ARG A 128 -0.33 1.05 3.56
N SER A 129 -1.29 0.89 4.46
CA SER A 129 -1.10 1.06 5.91
C SER A 129 -0.46 -0.14 6.61
N VAL A 130 -0.29 -1.29 5.92
CA VAL A 130 0.31 -2.51 6.48
C VAL A 130 -0.42 -2.93 7.78
N LEU A 131 -1.75 -2.89 7.75
CA LEU A 131 -2.58 -3.30 8.89
C LEU A 131 -2.33 -4.78 9.23
N THR A 132 -1.81 -5.01 10.44
CA THR A 132 -1.56 -6.37 10.93
C THR A 132 -2.86 -7.16 10.93
N GLY A 133 -2.84 -8.33 10.29
CA GLY A 133 -3.98 -9.22 10.22
C GLY A 133 -4.88 -9.03 8.99
N VAL A 134 -4.60 -8.05 8.12
CA VAL A 134 -5.23 -7.90 6.80
C VAL A 134 -4.34 -8.57 5.75
N LEU A 135 -4.90 -9.53 5.00
CA LEU A 135 -4.21 -10.23 3.91
C LEU A 135 -4.29 -9.46 2.58
N GLY A 136 -5.33 -8.64 2.40
CA GLY A 136 -5.50 -7.79 1.22
C GLY A 136 -6.92 -7.31 1.04
N THR A 137 -7.13 -6.48 0.00
CA THR A 137 -8.44 -5.90 -0.32
C THR A 137 -8.82 -6.07 -1.79
N ILE A 138 -10.14 -6.03 -2.07
CA ILE A 138 -10.72 -5.92 -3.41
C ILE A 138 -11.80 -4.85 -3.36
N ALA A 139 -11.69 -3.83 -4.20
CA ALA A 139 -12.67 -2.76 -4.27
C ALA A 139 -13.58 -2.86 -5.50
N GLY A 140 -14.85 -2.54 -5.29
CA GLY A 140 -15.83 -2.18 -6.32
C GLY A 140 -15.94 -0.66 -6.45
N ASP A 141 -17.18 -0.17 -6.55
CA ASP A 141 -17.48 1.28 -6.62
C ASP A 141 -17.75 1.89 -5.22
N ASP A 142 -18.63 1.25 -4.46
CA ASP A 142 -19.11 1.70 -3.13
C ASP A 142 -18.86 0.66 -2.02
N THR A 143 -18.08 -0.38 -2.34
CA THR A 143 -17.88 -1.55 -1.48
C THR A 143 -16.43 -2.02 -1.56
N VAL A 144 -15.80 -2.27 -0.42
CA VAL A 144 -14.48 -2.90 -0.30
C VAL A 144 -14.62 -4.22 0.44
N LEU A 145 -14.15 -5.31 -0.17
CA LEU A 145 -13.92 -6.57 0.50
C LEU A 145 -12.51 -6.58 1.08
N VAL A 146 -12.40 -6.77 2.39
CA VAL A 146 -11.13 -6.95 3.10
C VAL A 146 -11.05 -8.40 3.56
N ILE A 147 -9.92 -9.05 3.29
CA ILE A 147 -9.67 -10.43 3.71
C ILE A 147 -8.77 -10.37 4.93
N ALA A 148 -9.29 -10.78 6.08
CA ALA A 148 -8.53 -10.93 7.32
C ALA A 148 -7.83 -12.29 7.36
N SER A 149 -6.69 -12.35 8.05
CA SER A 149 -6.05 -13.61 8.44
C SER A 149 -6.95 -14.38 9.40
N ALA A 150 -6.80 -15.71 9.44
CA ALA A 150 -7.57 -16.55 10.36
C ALA A 150 -7.28 -16.18 11.82
N GLU A 151 -6.04 -15.80 12.12
CA GLU A 151 -5.56 -15.39 13.44
C GLU A 151 -6.13 -14.04 13.86
N ALA A 152 -6.36 -13.12 12.91
CA ALA A 152 -6.96 -11.81 13.21
C ALA A 152 -8.48 -11.86 13.22
N GLY A 153 -9.13 -12.65 12.36
CA GLY A 153 -10.59 -12.75 12.26
C GLY A 153 -11.26 -11.46 11.75
N GLY A 154 -12.35 -11.61 10.99
CA GLY A 154 -13.07 -10.47 10.42
C GLY A 154 -13.74 -9.57 11.46
N GLU A 155 -14.19 -10.12 12.59
CA GLU A 155 -14.86 -9.34 13.65
C GLU A 155 -13.93 -8.26 14.21
N ARG A 156 -12.68 -8.63 14.53
CA ARG A 156 -11.70 -7.71 15.09
C ARG A 156 -11.29 -6.65 14.08
N ILE A 157 -11.10 -7.03 12.82
CA ILE A 157 -10.75 -6.09 11.75
C ILE A 157 -11.91 -5.11 11.47
N ALA A 158 -13.16 -5.59 11.42
CA ALA A 158 -14.33 -4.72 11.25
C ALA A 158 -14.47 -3.72 12.40
N ARG A 159 -14.30 -4.19 13.65
CA ARG A 159 -14.31 -3.34 14.84
C ARG A 159 -13.21 -2.28 14.79
N LEU A 160 -11.98 -2.68 14.45
CA LEU A 160 -10.86 -1.76 14.29
C LEU A 160 -11.16 -0.64 13.30
N PHE A 161 -11.71 -0.96 12.12
CA PHE A 161 -12.08 0.07 11.14
C PHE A 161 -13.15 1.04 11.64
N LEU A 162 -14.14 0.54 12.39
CA LEU A 162 -15.17 1.39 12.99
C LEU A 162 -14.59 2.30 14.08
N GLU A 163 -13.71 1.79 14.94
CA GLU A 163 -13.03 2.57 15.98
C GLU A 163 -12.18 3.67 15.37
N LEU A 164 -11.40 3.36 14.33
CA LEU A 164 -10.59 4.34 13.58
C LEU A 164 -11.45 5.39 12.87
N ALA A 165 -12.64 5.03 12.41
CA ALA A 165 -13.58 5.95 11.79
C ALA A 165 -14.35 6.80 12.82
N GLY A 166 -14.13 6.60 14.12
CA GLY A 166 -14.88 7.28 15.19
C GLY A 166 -16.33 6.84 15.33
N HIS A 167 -16.71 5.69 14.78
CA HIS A 167 -18.05 5.10 14.98
C HIS A 167 -18.12 4.43 16.35
N GLU A 168 -19.20 4.64 17.10
CA GLU A 168 -19.44 3.91 18.35
C GLU A 168 -19.61 2.41 18.05
N VAL A 169 -18.64 1.61 18.47
CA VAL A 169 -18.77 0.16 18.44
C VAL A 169 -19.57 -0.26 19.66
N ALA A 170 -20.81 -0.69 19.46
CA ALA A 170 -21.56 -1.37 20.51
C ALA A 170 -20.74 -2.60 20.95
N GLY A 171 -20.36 -2.63 22.23
CA GLY A 171 -19.62 -3.74 22.83
C GLY A 171 -20.33 -5.08 22.59
N PRO A 172 -19.62 -6.22 22.68
CA PRO A 172 -20.19 -7.52 22.34
C PRO A 172 -21.48 -7.70 23.12
N ALA A 173 -22.59 -7.85 22.39
CA ALA A 173 -23.87 -8.17 22.98
C ALA A 173 -23.64 -9.45 23.80
N ALA A 174 -23.73 -9.32 25.13
CA ALA A 174 -23.69 -10.44 26.02
C ALA A 174 -24.67 -11.47 25.45
N THR A 175 -24.13 -12.61 25.01
CA THR A 175 -24.94 -13.75 24.64
C THR A 175 -25.78 -14.06 25.87
N GLN A 176 -27.06 -13.69 25.82
CA GLN A 176 -28.03 -14.18 26.79
C GLN A 176 -28.15 -15.68 26.51
N ALA A 177 -27.35 -16.44 27.26
CA ALA A 177 -27.61 -17.84 27.49
C ALA A 177 -28.98 -17.98 28.17
N HIS A 178 -29.70 -19.00 27.72
CA HIS A 178 -31.03 -19.44 28.19
C HIS A 178 -31.29 -19.28 29.69
#